data_AF-A0A1M4BL99-F1
#
_entry.id   AF-A0A1M4BL99-F1
#
_cell.length_a   1.000
_cell.length_b   1.000
_cell.length_c   1.000
_cell.angle_alpha   90.00
_cell.angle_beta   90.00
_cell.angle_gamma   90.00
#
_symmetry.space_group_name_H-M   'P 1'
#
loop_
_entity.id
_entity.type
_entity.pdbx_description
1 polymer ?
#
loop_
_entity_poly.entity_id
_entity_poly.type
_entity_poly.pdbx_seq_one_letter_code
_entity_poly.pdbx_strand_id
1 'polypeptide(L)'
;MSTYLVWSNHHHAYWGASGGYTTNWLTAGRFNSEQAAERCSRRTWEPGKPPPEVMILAPDSERDSFHIAELCAIPAQLQELIRKATRAAIRERNARETVAVDA
;
A
#
# COMPACT_ATOMS: atom_id res chain seq x y z
N MET A 1 -14.60 2.76 -10.25
CA MET A 1 -13.17 2.45 -10.53
C MET A 1 -12.47 2.19 -9.21
N SER A 2 -11.64 1.16 -9.10
CA SER A 2 -10.92 0.88 -7.85
C SER A 2 -9.88 1.97 -7.57
N THR A 3 -9.84 2.46 -6.33
CA THR A 3 -8.81 3.40 -5.86
C THR A 3 -7.86 2.71 -4.89
N TYR A 4 -6.62 3.18 -4.84
CA TYR A 4 -5.56 2.62 -4.03
C TYR A 4 -5.00 3.68 -3.09
N LEU A 5 -4.63 3.23 -1.89
CA LEU A 5 -3.75 3.97 -0.99
C LEU A 5 -2.33 3.45 -1.18
N VAL A 6 -1.34 4.33 -1.05
CA VAL A 6 0.08 3.94 -1.04
C VAL A 6 0.60 4.11 0.37
N TRP A 7 0.97 2.99 1.01
CA TRP A 7 1.60 2.96 2.32
C TRP A 7 3.12 3.01 2.17
N SER A 8 3.79 3.87 2.94
CA SER A 8 5.24 3.86 3.07
C SER A 8 5.65 3.09 4.32
N ASN A 9 6.37 1.97 4.15
CA ASN A 9 6.96 1.24 5.27
C ASN A 9 8.07 2.03 5.95
N HIS A 10 8.73 2.96 5.23
CA HIS A 10 9.78 3.81 5.81
C HIS A 10 9.19 4.87 6.76
N HIS A 11 8.09 5.53 6.36
CA HIS A 11 7.48 6.60 7.15
C HIS A 11 6.35 6.10 8.08
N HIS A 12 5.97 4.82 7.98
CA HIS A 12 4.81 4.25 8.65
C HIS A 12 3.54 5.10 8.45
N ALA A 13 3.31 5.54 7.21
CA ALA A 13 2.24 6.46 6.85
C ALA A 13 1.83 6.30 5.38
N TYR A 14 0.64 6.77 5.04
CA TYR A 14 0.12 6.84 3.67
C TYR A 14 0.66 8.07 2.93
N TRP A 15 0.82 7.97 1.61
CA TRP A 15 1.07 9.14 0.76
C TRP A 15 -0.11 10.10 0.76
N GLY A 16 0.17 11.40 0.88
CA GLY A 16 -0.83 12.46 0.71
C GLY A 16 -1.17 12.72 -0.76
N ALA A 17 -2.36 13.26 -1.01
CA ALA A 17 -2.81 13.62 -2.37
C ALA A 17 -1.89 14.69 -3.02
N SER A 18 -1.52 15.70 -2.24
CA SER A 18 -0.71 16.85 -2.67
C SER A 18 0.80 16.69 -2.35
N GLY A 19 1.23 15.47 -2.00
CA GLY A 19 2.56 15.19 -1.45
C GLY A 19 2.58 15.08 0.08
N GLY A 20 3.72 14.65 0.61
CA GLY A 20 3.89 14.35 2.04
C GLY A 20 3.27 13.02 2.47
N TYR A 21 3.15 12.82 3.79
CA TYR A 21 2.66 11.59 4.40
C TYR A 21 1.60 11.88 5.46
N THR A 22 0.63 10.98 5.63
CA THR A 22 -0.42 11.04 6.66
C THR A 22 -0.66 9.66 7.26
N THR A 23 -0.89 9.58 8.57
CA THR A 23 -1.31 8.33 9.23
C THR A 23 -2.82 8.11 9.14
N ASN A 24 -3.58 9.13 8.73
CA ASN A 24 -5.03 9.04 8.60
C ASN A 24 -5.43 8.68 7.16
N TRP A 25 -5.94 7.46 7.01
CA TRP A 25 -6.37 6.89 5.73
C TRP A 25 -7.50 7.68 5.04
N LEU A 26 -8.34 8.40 5.80
CA LEU A 26 -9.42 9.23 5.25
C LEU A 26 -8.88 10.43 4.48
N THR A 27 -7.73 10.95 4.91
CA THR A 27 -7.06 12.11 4.32
C THR A 27 -5.93 11.73 3.36
N ALA A 28 -5.67 10.43 3.22
CA ALA A 28 -4.64 9.93 2.34
C ALA A 28 -4.99 10.19 0.86
N GLY A 29 -3.95 10.29 0.04
CA GLY A 29 -4.11 10.34 -1.40
C GLY A 29 -4.75 9.05 -1.92
N ARG A 30 -5.74 9.22 -2.81
CA ARG A 30 -6.39 8.13 -3.53
C ARG A 30 -5.90 8.14 -4.96
N PHE A 31 -5.37 7.02 -5.40
CA PHE A 31 -4.71 6.90 -6.69
C PHE A 31 -5.38 5.79 -7.49
N ASN A 32 -5.38 5.92 -8.82
CA ASN A 32 -5.63 4.77 -9.67
C ASN A 32 -4.43 3.79 -9.62
N SER A 33 -4.56 2.63 -10.26
CA SER A 33 -3.51 1.60 -10.25
C SER A 33 -2.18 2.11 -10.81
N GLU A 34 -2.20 2.86 -11.91
CA GLU A 34 -0.99 3.38 -12.57
C GLU A 34 -0.27 4.40 -11.69
N GLN A 35 -1.01 5.36 -11.15
CA GLN A 35 -0.48 6.39 -10.25
C GLN A 35 0.09 5.81 -8.95
N ALA A 36 -0.51 4.75 -8.43
CA ALA A 36 -0.03 4.06 -7.24
C ALA A 36 1.22 3.23 -7.55
N ALA A 37 1.27 2.54 -8.68
CA ALA A 37 2.44 1.79 -9.13
C ALA A 37 3.63 2.72 -9.37
N GLU A 38 3.42 3.86 -10.04
CA GLU A 38 4.45 4.88 -10.26
C GLU A 38 5.09 5.31 -8.93
N ARG A 39 4.27 5.60 -7.91
CA ARG A 39 4.75 5.97 -6.58
C ARG A 39 5.57 4.86 -5.91
N CYS A 40 5.15 3.61 -6.07
CA CYS A 40 5.88 2.46 -5.51
C CYS A 40 7.22 2.23 -6.22
N SER A 41 7.37 2.62 -7.48
CA SER A 41 8.61 2.47 -8.24
C SER A 41 9.66 3.56 -8.01
N ARG A 42 9.34 4.63 -7.26
CA ARG A 42 10.25 5.78 -7.09
C ARG A 42 11.51 5.45 -6.29
N ARG A 43 11.49 4.39 -5.49
CA ARG A 43 12.60 4.01 -4.62
C ARG A 43 13.01 2.57 -4.88
N THR A 44 14.31 2.36 -4.96
CA THR A 44 14.91 1.04 -4.90
C THR A 44 14.91 0.55 -3.44
N TRP A 45 15.04 -0.76 -3.27
CA TRP A 45 15.03 -1.38 -1.95
C TRP A 45 15.96 -2.57 -1.91
N GLU A 46 16.56 -2.75 -0.73
CA GLU A 46 17.53 -3.80 -0.47
C GLU A 46 16.87 -5.19 -0.47
N PRO A 47 17.58 -6.22 -0.96
CA PRO A 47 17.12 -7.60 -0.82
C PRO A 47 16.86 -7.98 0.64
N GLY A 48 15.78 -8.73 0.88
CA GLY A 48 15.40 -9.18 2.23
C GLY A 48 14.79 -8.11 3.15
N LYS A 49 14.75 -6.84 2.73
CA LYS A 49 14.03 -5.78 3.45
C LYS A 49 12.60 -5.64 2.93
N PRO A 50 11.67 -5.07 3.70
CA PRO A 50 10.34 -4.73 3.21
C PRO A 50 10.39 -3.57 2.20
N PRO A 51 9.41 -3.46 1.28
CA PRO A 51 9.43 -2.44 0.24
C PRO A 51 9.18 -1.08 0.84
N PRO A 52 9.84 -0.02 0.35
CA PRO A 52 9.69 1.31 0.89
C PRO A 52 8.25 1.78 0.76
N GLU A 53 7.55 1.35 -0.30
CA GLU A 53 6.15 1.62 -0.54
C GLU A 53 5.37 0.37 -1.00
N VAL A 54 4.11 0.24 -0.57
CA VAL A 54 3.16 -0.77 -1.05
C VAL A 54 1.83 -0.13 -1.41
N MET A 55 1.22 -0.60 -2.49
CA MET A 55 -0.16 -0.26 -2.82
C MET A 55 -1.14 -1.19 -2.11
N ILE A 56 -2.23 -0.63 -1.57
CA ILE A 56 -3.34 -1.39 -1.00
C ILE A 56 -4.65 -0.85 -1.55
N LEU A 57 -5.66 -1.71 -1.70
CA LEU A 57 -6.98 -1.29 -2.13
C LEU A 57 -7.59 -0.34 -1.08
N ALA A 58 -8.05 0.81 -1.53
CA ALA A 58 -8.68 1.79 -0.65
C ALA A 58 -10.11 1.33 -0.29
N PRO A 59 -10.56 1.53 0.95
CA PRO A 59 -11.96 1.38 1.30
C PRO A 59 -12.78 2.39 0.51
N ASP A 60 -13.97 1.98 0.09
CA ASP A 60 -14.86 2.78 -0.74
C ASP A 60 -15.45 3.93 0.09
N SER A 61 -14.83 5.11 0.04
CA SER A 61 -15.24 6.25 0.86
C SER A 61 -16.51 6.93 0.37
N GLU A 62 -16.99 6.58 -0.82
CA GLU A 62 -18.22 7.11 -1.41
C GLU A 62 -19.47 6.34 -0.97
N ARG A 63 -19.33 5.36 -0.04
CA ARG A 63 -20.51 4.73 0.56
C ARG A 63 -21.33 5.78 1.31
N ASP A 64 -22.59 5.91 0.92
CA ASP A 64 -23.58 6.81 1.54
C ASP A 64 -23.76 6.58 3.05
N SER A 65 -23.41 5.39 3.53
CA SER A 65 -23.37 5.10 4.96
C SER A 65 -22.38 3.98 5.30
N PHE A 66 -21.72 4.16 6.44
CA PHE A 66 -21.02 3.08 7.14
C PHE A 66 -21.69 2.90 8.50
N HIS A 67 -21.78 1.66 8.97
CA HIS A 67 -22.06 1.43 10.38
C HIS A 67 -20.82 1.80 11.22
N ILE A 68 -21.03 2.34 12.43
CA ILE A 68 -19.93 2.73 13.34
C ILE A 68 -18.94 1.58 13.56
N ALA A 69 -19.45 0.35 13.71
CA ALA A 69 -18.62 -0.85 13.87
C ALA A 69 -17.69 -1.09 12.67
N GLU A 70 -18.16 -0.83 11.44
CA GLU A 70 -17.34 -0.96 10.24
C GLU A 70 -16.25 0.11 10.21
N LEU A 71 -16.57 1.36 10.53
CA LEU A 71 -15.58 2.44 10.64
C LEU A 71 -14.49 2.11 11.66
N CYS A 72 -14.86 1.56 12.81
CA CYS A 72 -13.91 1.12 13.83
C CYS A 72 -13.03 -0.05 13.37
N ALA A 73 -13.51 -0.89 12.45
CA ALA A 73 -12.76 -2.05 11.95
C ALA A 73 -11.79 -1.71 10.80
N ILE A 74 -12.05 -0.65 10.02
CA ILE A 74 -11.25 -0.28 8.85
C ILE A 74 -9.74 -0.14 9.15
N PRO A 75 -9.29 0.55 10.23
CA PRO A 75 -7.86 0.66 10.52
C PRO A 75 -7.16 -0.69 10.66
N ALA A 76 -7.80 -1.66 11.34
CA ALA A 76 -7.26 -3.00 11.50
C ALA A 76 -7.21 -3.77 10.16
N GLN A 77 -8.26 -3.62 9.34
CA GLN A 77 -8.32 -4.22 8.01
C GLN A 77 -7.22 -3.67 7.09
N LEU A 78 -7.00 -2.35 7.09
CA LEU A 78 -5.93 -1.71 6.34
C LEU A 78 -4.55 -2.20 6.77
N GLN A 79 -4.32 -2.33 8.08
CA GLN A 79 -3.06 -2.87 8.59
C GLN A 79 -2.80 -4.29 8.09
N GLU A 80 -3.84 -5.12 8.01
CA GLU A 80 -3.71 -6.48 7.49
C GLU A 80 -3.44 -6.48 5.97
N LEU A 81 -4.07 -5.59 5.21
CA LEU A 81 -3.78 -5.41 3.78
C LEU A 81 -2.33 -4.98 3.56
N ILE A 82 -1.81 -4.05 4.38
CA ILE A 82 -0.40 -3.61 4.32
C ILE A 82 0.54 -4.79 4.54
N ARG A 83 0.29 -5.62 5.56
CA ARG A 83 1.09 -6.82 5.84
C ARG A 83 1.06 -7.80 4.68
N LYS A 84 -0.12 -8.07 4.12
CA LYS A 84 -0.28 -8.98 2.98
C LYS A 84 0.45 -8.47 1.74
N ALA A 85 0.28 -7.20 1.40
CA ALA A 85 0.95 -6.57 0.26
C ALA A 85 2.48 -6.60 0.41
N THR A 86 2.97 -6.27 1.61
CA THR A 86 4.41 -6.32 1.95
C THR A 86 4.97 -7.73 1.77
N ARG A 87 4.28 -8.76 2.29
CA ARG A 87 4.70 -10.16 2.15
C ARG A 87 4.68 -10.65 0.70
N ALA A 88 3.64 -10.27 -0.06
CA ALA A 88 3.53 -10.63 -1.47
C ALA A 88 4.68 -10.04 -2.29
N ALA A 89 5.01 -8.76 -2.07
CA ALA A 89 6.11 -8.09 -2.75
C ALA A 89 7.47 -8.75 -2.47
N ILE A 90 7.73 -9.12 -1.20
CA ILE A 90 8.95 -9.86 -0.83
C ILE A 90 9.00 -11.21 -1.55
N ARG A 91 7.88 -11.96 -1.57
CA ARG A 91 7.81 -13.27 -2.21
C ARG A 91 8.07 -13.19 -3.72
N GLU A 92 7.42 -12.25 -4.39
CA GLU A 92 7.57 -12.04 -5.84
C GLU A 92 9.02 -11.71 -6.21
N ARG A 93 9.67 -10.85 -5.43
CA ARG A 93 11.07 -10.51 -5.66
C ARG A 93 11.99 -11.71 -5.47
N ASN A 94 11.84 -12.44 -4.36
CA ASN A 94 12.65 -13.64 -4.12
C ASN A 94 12.50 -14.65 -5.26
N ALA A 95 11.29 -14.84 -5.79
CA ALA A 95 11.07 -15.73 -6.93
C ALA A 95 11.80 -15.27 -8.20
N ARG A 96 11.84 -13.96 -8.47
CA ARG A 96 12.60 -13.40 -9.61
C ARG A 96 14.11 -13.60 -9.45
N GLU A 97 14.61 -13.45 -8.23
CA GLU A 97 16.03 -13.62 -7.93
C GLU A 97 16.46 -15.09 -8.03
N THR A 98 15.63 -16.04 -7.56
CA THR A 98 15.89 -17.49 -7.76
C THR A 98 15.96 -17.85 -9.24
N VAL A 99 14.99 -17.40 -10.05
CA VAL A 99 14.97 -17.68 -11.50
C VAL A 99 16.18 -17.07 -12.22
N ALA A 100 16.70 -15.92 -11.76
CA ALA A 100 17.87 -15.27 -12.34
C ALA A 100 19.20 -15.95 -11.99
N VAL A 101 19.25 -16.75 -10.91
CA VAL A 101 20.45 -17.51 -10.52
C VAL A 101 20.53 -18.85 -11.26
N ASP A 102 19.38 -19.40 -11.66
CA ASP A 102 19.28 -20.69 -12.35
C ASP A 102 19.29 -20.58 -13.90
N ALA A 103 19.40 -19.36 -14.45
CA ALA A 103 19.40 -19.07 -15.89
C ALA A 103 20.78 -18.65 -16.41
#